data_AF-A0A557SS60-F1
#
_entry.id   AF-A0A557SS60-F1
#
_cell.length_a   1.000
_cell.length_b   1.000
_cell.length_c   1.000
_cell.angle_alpha   90.00
_cell.angle_beta   90.00
_cell.angle_gamma   90.00
#
_symmetry.space_group_name_H-M   'P 1'
#
loop_
_entity.id
_entity.type
_entity.pdbx_description
1 polymer ?
#
loop_
_entity_poly.entity_id
_entity_poly.type
_entity_poly.pdbx_seq_one_letter_code
_entity_poly.pdbx_strand_id
1 'polypeptide(L)' 'MNILQKKYKCEKDGEKFDTYEKFIDHSRKVHHKVVLRCHKCGKQFISEKERLHHVREPCKDK' A
#
# COMPACT_ATOMS: atom_id res chain seq x y z
N MET A 1 -10.78 14.96 -15.64
CA MET A 1 -9.32 15.19 -15.58
C MET A 1 -8.77 14.29 -14.47
N ASN A 2 -8.43 13.04 -14.78
CA ASN A 2 -7.95 12.09 -13.78
C ASN A 2 -6.48 12.36 -13.53
N ILE A 3 -6.22 13.12 -12.47
CA ILE A 3 -4.89 13.35 -11.95
C ILE A 3 -4.38 11.99 -11.41
N LEU A 4 -3.80 11.15 -12.28
CA LEU A 4 -2.91 10.06 -11.86
C LEU A 4 -1.67 10.72 -11.26
N GLN A 5 -1.82 11.26 -10.05
CA GLN A 5 -0.67 11.62 -9.24
C GLN A 5 0.02 10.30 -8.93
N LYS A 6 1.27 10.16 -9.39
CA LYS A 6 2.23 9.20 -8.85
C LYS A 6 2.40 9.49 -7.34
N LYS A 7 1.44 9.05 -6.52
CA LYS A 7 1.42 9.26 -5.06
C LYS A 7 2.27 8.22 -4.35
N TYR A 8 2.44 7.06 -4.96
CA TYR A 8 3.04 5.90 -4.31
C TYR A 8 4.53 5.86 -4.63
N LYS A 9 5.33 6.44 -3.74
CA LYS A 9 6.79 6.42 -3.82
C LYS A 9 7.33 5.37 -2.85
N CYS A 10 8.22 4.51 -3.33
CA CYS A 10 9.03 3.67 -2.49
C CYS A 10 10.09 4.52 -1.77
N GLU A 11 10.09 4.54 -0.45
CA GLU A 11 11.11 5.25 0.34
C GLU A 11 12.47 4.55 0.34
N LYS A 12 12.52 3.25 0.01
CA LYS A 12 13.78 2.50 -0.01
C LYS A 12 14.60 2.76 -1.27
N ASP A 13 13.99 2.61 -2.45
CA ASP A 13 14.69 2.80 -3.74
C ASP A 13 14.35 4.13 -4.42
N GLY A 14 13.36 4.86 -3.91
CA GLY A 14 12.93 6.13 -4.50
C GLY A 14 12.00 6.00 -5.71
N GLU A 15 11.67 4.78 -6.14
CA GLU A 15 10.79 4.50 -7.28
C GLU A 15 9.38 5.07 -7.07
N LYS A 16 8.77 5.60 -8.13
CA LYS A 16 7.45 6.23 -8.08
C LYS A 16 6.49 5.49 -9.00
N PHE A 17 5.37 5.05 -8.45
CA PHE A 17 4.34 4.31 -9.15
C PHE A 17 3.09 5.16 -9.35
N ASP A 18 2.48 4.99 -10.52
CA ASP A 18 1.21 5.63 -10.89
C ASP A 18 0.00 4.98 -10.19
N THR A 19 0.16 3.73 -9.76
CA THR A 19 -0.92 2.88 -9.22
C THR A 19 -0.45 2.14 -7.97
N TYR A 20 -1.39 1.91 -7.05
CA TYR A 20 -1.12 1.22 -5.79
C TYR A 20 -0.69 -0.23 -6.01
N GLU A 21 -1.33 -0.94 -6.94
CA GLU A 21 -1.03 -2.34 -7.25
C GLU A 21 0.41 -2.52 -7.74
N LYS A 22 0.91 -1.62 -8.60
CA LYS A 22 2.31 -1.65 -9.06
C LYS A 22 3.29 -1.39 -7.92
N PHE A 23 2.97 -0.47 -7.02
CA PHE A 23 3.79 -0.18 -5.84
C PHE A 23 3.86 -1.36 -4.86
N ILE A 24 2.73 -2.05 -4.68
CA ILE A 24 2.61 -3.27 -3.85
C ILE A 24 3.41 -4.41 -4.47
N ASP A 25 3.26 -4.66 -5.77
CA ASP A 25 4.01 -5.68 -6.49
C ASP A 25 5.53 -5.43 -6.43
N HIS A 26 5.95 -4.17 -6.67
CA HIS A 26 7.35 -3.76 -6.48
C HIS A 26 7.83 -4.01 -5.06
N SER A 27 7.12 -3.54 -4.03
CA SER A 27 7.54 -3.73 -2.63
C SER A 27 7.62 -5.21 -2.23
N ARG A 28 6.77 -6.06 -2.81
CA ARG A 28 6.76 -7.50 -2.55
C ARG A 28 7.87 -8.23 -3.31
N LYS A 29 8.16 -7.86 -4.55
CA LYS A 29 9.15 -8.52 -5.41
C LYS A 29 10.58 -8.02 -5.18
N VAL A 30 10.75 -6.70 -5.10
CA VAL A 30 12.08 -6.06 -5.01
C VAL A 30 12.56 -6.05 -3.56
N HIS A 31 11.70 -5.62 -2.64
CA HIS A 31 12.09 -5.47 -1.24
C HIS A 31 11.78 -6.67 -0.36
N HIS A 32 11.06 -7.66 -0.89
CA HIS A 32 10.47 -8.76 -0.12
C HIS A 32 9.80 -8.28 1.17
N LYS A 33 9.28 -7.04 1.16
CA LYS A 33 8.69 -6.44 2.35
C LYS A 33 7.35 -7.10 2.58
N VAL A 34 7.10 -7.51 3.83
CA VAL A 34 5.79 -8.01 4.26
C VAL A 34 4.77 -6.91 4.05
N VAL A 35 3.98 -7.05 2.99
CA VAL A 35 2.76 -6.28 2.80
C VAL A 35 1.76 -6.78 3.84
N LEU A 36 1.53 -5.96 4.85
CA LEU A 36 0.64 -6.25 5.96
C LEU A 36 -0.79 -6.26 5.42
N ARG A 37 -1.41 -7.43 5.42
CA ARG A 37 -2.79 -7.60 4.97
C ARG A 37 -3.75 -7.39 6.14
N CYS A 38 -4.77 -6.57 5.95
CA CYS A 38 -5.88 -6.49 6.89
C CYS A 38 -6.73 -7.77 6.76
N HIS A 39 -6.91 -8.50 7.86
CA HIS A 39 -7.66 -9.76 7.85
C HIS A 39 -9.18 -9.54 7.64
N LYS A 40 -9.69 -8.33 7.91
CA LYS A 40 -11.12 -8.02 7.77
C LYS A 40 -11.54 -7.71 6.33
N CYS A 41 -10.77 -6.92 5.60
CA CYS A 41 -11.11 -6.46 4.24
C CYS A 41 -10.15 -6.98 3.16
N GLY A 42 -9.04 -7.61 3.55
CA GLY A 42 -8.04 -8.12 2.62
C GLY A 42 -7.12 -7.07 2.00
N LYS A 43 -7.27 -5.77 2.32
CA LYS A 43 -6.36 -4.70 1.84
C LYS A 43 -4.94 -4.94 2.31
N GLN A 44 -3.99 -4.71 1.41
CA GLN A 44 -2.55 -4.87 1.65
C GLN A 44 -1.94 -3.50 1.90
N PHE A 45 -1.01 -3.40 2.86
CA PHE A 45 -0.34 -2.16 3.26
C PHE A 45 1.16 -2.39 3.31
N ILE A 46 1.96 -1.44 2.82
CA ILE A 46 3.44 -1.53 2.82
C ILE A 46 4.02 -0.98 4.13
N SER A 47 3.24 -0.17 4.83
CA SER A 47 3.60 0.48 6.08
C SER A 47 2.72 0.01 7.22
N GLU A 48 3.34 -0.38 8.34
CA GLU A 48 2.62 -0.79 9.54
C GLU A 48 1.75 0.34 10.10
N LYS A 49 2.24 1.59 10.04
CA LYS A 49 1.47 2.77 10.43
C LYS A 49 0.17 2.91 9.64
N GLU A 50 0.22 2.67 8.33
CA GLU A 50 -0.98 2.73 7.48
C GLU A 50 -1.94 1.58 7.78
N ARG A 51 -1.42 0.36 7.98
CA ARG A 51 -2.23 -0.78 8.43
C ARG A 51 -2.88 -0.48 9.78
N LEU A 52 -2.13 0.03 10.75
CA LEU A 52 -2.59 0.34 12.10
C LEU A 52 -3.65 1.43 12.10
N HIS A 53 -3.47 2.47 11.28
CA HIS A 53 -4.48 3.51 11.11
C HIS A 53 -5.76 2.94 10.49
N HIS A 54 -5.61 2.14 9.43
CA HIS A 54 -6.74 1.50 8.74
C HIS A 54 -7.52 0.51 9.62
N VAL A 55 -6.87 -0.27 10.50
CA VAL A 55 -7.59 -1.19 11.39
C VAL A 55 -8.23 -0.51 12.60
N ARG A 56 -7.81 0.73 12.93
CA ARG A 56 -8.45 1.56 13.95
C ARG A 56 -9.67 2.29 13.41
N GLU A 57 -9.61 2.71 12.15
CA GLU A 57 -10.80 3.18 11.44
C GLU A 57 -11.75 1.99 11.20
N PRO A 58 -13.08 2.19 11.22
CA PRO A 58 -13.99 1.12 10.87
C PRO A 58 -13.64 0.66 9.46
N CYS A 59 -13.23 -0.61 9.35
CA CYS A 59 -13.00 -1.30 8.09
C CYS A 59 -14.33 -1.30 7.30
N LYS A 60 -14.61 -0.22 6.58
CA LYS A 60 -15.79 -0.06 5.73
C LYS A 60 -15.52 -0.78 4.41
N ASP A 61 -15.49 -2.09 4.46
CA ASP A 61 -15.64 -2.93 3.28
C ASP A 61 -16.67 -3.99 3.69
N LYS A 62 -17.90 -3.77 3.24
CA LYS A 62 -19.01 -4.73 3.28
C LYS A 62 -19.04 -5.43 1.92
#